data_AF-K1RY65-F1
#
_entry.id   AF-K1RY65-F1
#
_cell.length_a   1.000
_cell.length_b   1.000
_cell.length_c   1.000
_cell.angle_alpha   90.00
_cell.angle_beta   90.00
_cell.angle_gamma   90.00
#
_symmetry.space_group_name_H-M   'P 1'
#
loop_
_entity.id
_entity.type
_entity.pdbx_description
1 polymer ?
#
loop_
_entity_poly.entity_id
_entity_poly.type
_entity_poly.pdbx_seq_one_letter_code
_entity_poly.pdbx_strand_id
1 'polypeptide(L)'
;MKLAYALVFNTKKNPAASGGENEFWDKSAVMFLASLILYILYESPLYERNLNTMMDMILECKVSEDGYDENRMDILFGELEQRDPHHPAVLQYRSFKLGSAKTLSSIMVTAVSNLHMLQSAAFAEMIATDEMFLPKLGVEKRAIFCVIPDNDDTFNFMVSILYTQLFDQLFRLADSTPEFHGTLPVHVRLMMDEFANVATPENFVKILAVARSRNISCDIILQNISQIKSKYKDD
;
A
#
# COMPACT_ATOMS: atom_id res chain seq x y z
N MET A 1 4.09 -3.46 5.63
CA MET A 1 5.26 -2.95 4.88
C MET A 1 4.97 -2.71 3.41
N LYS A 2 4.72 -3.75 2.57
CA LYS A 2 4.49 -3.55 1.11
C LYS A 2 3.34 -2.59 0.78
N LEU A 3 2.21 -2.67 1.50
CA LEU A 3 1.09 -1.74 1.33
C LEU A 3 1.47 -0.30 1.67
N ALA A 4 2.17 -0.07 2.79
CA ALA A 4 2.65 1.27 3.17
C ALA A 4 3.61 1.85 2.13
N TYR A 5 4.51 1.02 1.59
CA TYR A 5 5.39 1.43 0.50
C TYR A 5 4.59 1.83 -0.75
N ALA A 6 3.66 0.97 -1.19
CA ALA A 6 2.80 1.26 -2.33
C ALA A 6 1.99 2.56 -2.13
N LEU A 7 1.49 2.81 -0.91
CA LEU A 7 0.77 4.03 -0.58
C LEU A 7 1.64 5.29 -0.67
N VAL A 8 2.91 5.25 -0.28
CA VAL A 8 3.80 6.42 -0.35
C VAL A 8 4.32 6.66 -1.76
N PHE A 9 4.73 5.61 -2.47
CA PHE A 9 5.44 5.75 -3.74
C PHE A 9 4.50 5.83 -4.95
N ASN A 10 3.28 5.27 -4.88
CA ASN A 10 2.35 5.32 -6.01
C ASN A 10 1.45 6.56 -6.02
N THR A 11 1.29 7.27 -4.90
CA THR A 11 0.43 8.47 -4.83
C THR A 11 1.18 9.77 -5.11
N LYS A 12 2.49 9.69 -5.36
CA LYS A 12 3.33 10.83 -5.71
C LYS A 12 3.17 11.20 -7.18
N LYS A 13 2.87 12.47 -7.46
CA LYS A 13 2.86 13.03 -8.83
C LYS A 13 4.25 13.07 -9.51
N ASN A 14 5.34 12.85 -8.77
CA ASN A 14 6.70 12.87 -9.35
C ASN A 14 7.69 11.94 -8.61
N PRO A 15 7.78 10.65 -8.98
CA PRO A 15 8.69 9.69 -8.36
C PRO A 15 10.19 10.00 -8.58
N ALA A 16 10.50 10.75 -9.64
CA ALA A 16 11.86 11.02 -10.12
C ALA A 16 12.63 12.11 -9.35
N ALA A 17 12.00 12.76 -8.37
CA ALA A 17 12.66 13.73 -7.50
C ALA A 17 13.38 13.05 -6.30
N SER A 18 13.79 11.80 -6.44
CA SER A 18 14.41 10.99 -5.39
C SER A 18 15.90 11.35 -5.21
N GLY A 19 16.16 12.58 -4.76
CA GLY A 19 17.42 12.95 -4.11
C GLY A 19 17.40 12.56 -2.62
N GLY A 20 18.57 12.46 -1.98
CA GLY A 20 18.73 11.84 -0.65
C GLY A 20 17.85 12.40 0.48
N GLU A 21 17.47 13.69 0.46
CA GLU A 21 16.52 14.24 1.44
C GLU A 21 15.09 13.67 1.24
N ASN A 22 14.61 13.55 0.01
CA ASN A 22 13.30 12.96 -0.27
C ASN A 22 13.25 11.48 0.11
N GLU A 23 14.35 10.75 -0.02
CA GLU A 23 14.44 9.36 0.40
C GLU A 23 14.25 9.18 1.91
N PHE A 24 14.81 10.10 2.72
CA PHE A 24 14.60 10.10 4.17
C PHE A 24 13.13 10.33 4.52
N TRP A 25 12.50 11.34 3.93
CA TRP A 25 11.08 11.66 4.18
C TRP A 25 10.17 10.51 3.76
N ASP A 26 10.47 9.86 2.63
CA ASP A 26 9.67 8.77 2.09
C ASP A 26 9.77 7.51 2.95
N LYS A 27 10.99 7.11 3.31
CA LYS A 27 11.21 5.97 4.22
C LYS A 27 10.55 6.20 5.56
N SER A 28 10.64 7.42 6.09
CA SER A 28 10.01 7.80 7.36
C SER A 28 8.48 7.77 7.26
N ALA A 29 7.91 8.26 6.16
CA ALA A 29 6.47 8.17 5.90
C ALA A 29 6.00 6.72 5.77
N VAL A 30 6.77 5.85 5.10
CA VAL A 30 6.47 4.41 5.01
C VAL A 30 6.47 3.76 6.39
N MET A 31 7.45 4.07 7.24
CA MET A 31 7.51 3.55 8.62
C MET A 31 6.30 4.03 9.44
N PHE A 32 5.96 5.30 9.35
CA PHE A 32 4.81 5.88 10.02
C PHE A 32 3.50 5.19 9.58
N LEU A 33 3.22 5.15 8.28
CA LEU A 33 2.01 4.49 7.76
C LEU A 33 1.99 2.98 8.06
N ALA A 34 3.14 2.31 8.04
CA ALA A 34 3.23 0.90 8.41
C ALA A 34 2.84 0.67 9.88
N SER A 35 3.23 1.56 10.80
CA SER A 35 2.83 1.45 12.20
C SER A 35 1.32 1.51 12.37
N LEU A 36 0.64 2.42 11.66
CA LEU A 36 -0.82 2.56 11.70
C LEU A 36 -1.54 1.37 11.06
N ILE A 37 -1.08 0.92 9.90
CA ILE A 37 -1.64 -0.26 9.22
C ILE A 37 -1.51 -1.50 10.12
N LEU A 38 -0.37 -1.68 10.80
CA LEU A 38 -0.18 -2.80 11.72
C LEU A 38 -1.08 -2.67 12.94
N TYR A 39 -1.24 -1.47 13.50
CA TYR A 39 -2.15 -1.23 14.61
C TYR A 39 -3.58 -1.61 14.23
N ILE A 40 -4.08 -1.09 13.11
CA ILE A 40 -5.43 -1.37 12.61
C ILE A 40 -5.61 -2.86 12.33
N LEU A 41 -4.62 -3.51 11.72
CA LEU A 41 -4.72 -4.93 11.36
C LEU A 41 -4.82 -5.85 12.59
N TYR A 42 -4.09 -5.55 13.67
CA TYR A 42 -4.00 -6.43 14.84
C TYR A 42 -4.95 -6.04 15.97
N GLU A 43 -5.15 -4.75 16.24
CA GLU A 43 -5.94 -4.27 17.39
C GLU A 43 -7.35 -3.81 17.01
N SER A 44 -7.59 -3.29 15.80
CA SER A 44 -8.92 -2.81 15.41
C SER A 44 -9.88 -3.96 15.03
N PRO A 45 -11.19 -3.80 15.27
CA PRO A 45 -12.21 -4.74 14.82
C PRO A 45 -12.28 -4.79 13.29
N LEU A 46 -12.75 -5.90 12.73
CA LEU A 46 -12.73 -6.17 11.27
C LEU A 46 -13.38 -5.05 10.43
N TYR A 47 -14.44 -4.41 10.92
CA TYR A 47 -15.16 -3.36 10.20
C TYR A 47 -14.42 -2.01 10.17
N GLU A 48 -13.39 -1.84 11.00
CA GLU A 48 -12.49 -0.66 11.03
C GLU A 48 -11.17 -0.94 10.27
N ARG A 49 -10.99 -2.13 9.69
CA ARG A 49 -9.75 -2.50 8.98
C ARG A 49 -9.70 -1.98 7.55
N ASN A 50 -9.75 -0.66 7.41
CA ASN A 50 -9.71 0.02 6.13
C ASN A 50 -8.81 1.27 6.17
N LEU A 51 -8.53 1.82 4.99
CA LEU A 51 -7.68 3.00 4.86
C LEU A 51 -8.35 4.30 5.35
N ASN A 52 -9.69 4.33 5.48
CA ASN A 52 -10.40 5.47 6.07
C ASN A 52 -10.02 5.63 7.54
N THR A 53 -10.08 4.54 8.31
CA THR A 53 -9.68 4.51 9.71
C THR A 53 -8.24 4.98 9.89
N MET A 54 -7.34 4.58 8.99
CA MET A 54 -5.96 5.08 8.98
C MET A 54 -5.90 6.59 8.76
N MET A 55 -6.68 7.12 7.81
CA MET A 55 -6.74 8.57 7.57
C MET A 55 -7.29 9.33 8.77
N ASP A 56 -8.34 8.81 9.42
CA ASP A 56 -8.91 9.40 10.62
C ASP A 56 -7.89 9.45 11.76
N MET A 57 -7.14 8.36 11.99
CA MET A 57 -6.06 8.33 12.98
C MET A 57 -4.98 9.39 12.72
N ILE A 58 -4.63 9.62 11.44
CA ILE A 58 -3.63 10.63 11.07
C ILE A 58 -4.18 12.04 11.30
N LEU A 59 -5.43 12.31 10.91
CA LEU A 59 -6.06 13.63 11.03
C LEU A 59 -6.35 14.02 12.48
N GLU A 60 -6.64 13.04 13.34
CA GLU A 60 -6.79 13.25 14.78
C GLU A 60 -5.46 13.47 15.50
N CYS A 61 -4.33 13.16 14.85
CA CYS A 61 -3.01 13.48 15.37
C CYS A 61 -2.71 14.97 15.20
N LYS A 62 -3.08 15.76 16.20
CA LYS A 62 -2.64 17.15 16.32
C LYS A 62 -1.29 17.18 17.02
N VAL A 63 -0.28 17.76 16.36
CA VAL A 63 0.94 18.20 17.04
C VAL A 63 0.81 19.70 17.29
N SER A 64 0.88 20.10 18.55
CA SER A 64 0.92 21.52 18.92
C SER A 64 2.25 22.14 18.46
N GLU A 65 2.22 23.39 17.98
CA GLU A 65 3.44 24.10 17.57
C GLU A 65 4.30 24.52 18.79
N ASP A 66 3.67 24.65 19.97
CA ASP A 66 4.29 25.18 21.19
C ASP A 66 4.92 24.10 22.09
N GLY A 67 4.80 22.81 21.74
CA GLY A 67 5.34 21.70 22.52
C GLY A 67 4.89 20.32 22.00
N TYR A 68 5.56 19.25 22.45
CA TYR A 68 5.10 17.89 22.21
C TYR A 68 4.06 17.53 23.28
N ASP A 69 2.80 17.91 23.05
CA ASP A 69 1.69 17.38 23.84
C ASP A 69 1.40 15.94 23.39
N GLU A 70 1.18 15.06 24.37
CA GLU A 70 0.81 13.66 24.12
C GLU A 70 -0.48 13.64 23.28
N ASN A 71 -0.38 13.16 22.05
CA ASN A 71 -1.53 13.08 21.14
C ASN A 71 -2.25 11.74 21.30
N ARG A 72 -3.44 11.62 20.71
CA ARG A 72 -4.25 10.39 20.80
C ARG A 72 -3.50 9.15 20.30
N MET A 73 -2.61 9.27 19.32
CA MET A 73 -1.80 8.14 18.87
C MET A 73 -0.76 7.74 19.91
N ASP A 74 -0.11 8.69 20.58
CA ASP A 74 0.84 8.37 21.66
C ASP A 74 0.18 7.54 22.76
N ILE A 75 -1.05 7.91 23.14
CA ILE A 75 -1.85 7.17 24.13
C ILE A 75 -2.13 5.75 23.63
N LEU A 76 -2.68 5.60 22.42
CA LEU A 76 -3.04 4.29 21.85
C LEU A 76 -1.83 3.35 21.71
N PHE A 77 -0.70 3.88 21.23
CA PHE A 77 0.53 3.10 21.09
C PHE A 77 1.21 2.85 22.43
N GLY A 78 1.11 3.77 23.40
CA GLY A 78 1.62 3.61 24.75
C GLY A 78 0.87 2.54 25.55
N GLU A 79 -0.47 2.50 25.45
CA GLU A 79 -1.29 1.44 26.04
C GLU A 79 -0.97 0.07 25.42
N LEU A 80 -0.80 0.02 24.09
CA LEU A 80 -0.39 -1.19 23.39
C LEU A 80 1.01 -1.64 23.80
N GLU A 81 1.96 -0.72 23.94
CA GLU A 81 3.33 -0.99 24.39
C GLU A 81 3.38 -1.53 25.81
N GLN A 82 2.52 -1.06 26.72
CA GLN A 82 2.41 -1.62 28.07
C GLN A 82 1.89 -3.06 28.07
N ARG A 83 0.96 -3.39 27.17
CA ARG A 83 0.42 -4.75 27.01
C ARG A 83 1.41 -5.69 26.31
N ASP A 84 2.02 -5.24 25.23
CA ASP A 84 2.98 -6.00 24.42
C ASP A 84 4.10 -5.10 23.85
N PRO A 85 5.25 -5.00 24.54
CA PRO A 85 6.38 -4.19 24.11
C PRO A 85 7.03 -4.64 22.79
N HIS A 86 6.77 -5.88 22.34
CA HIS A 86 7.34 -6.45 21.11
C HIS A 86 6.32 -6.48 19.97
N HIS A 87 5.14 -5.88 20.16
CA HIS A 87 4.11 -5.81 19.14
C HIS A 87 4.66 -5.13 17.87
N PRO A 88 4.44 -5.69 16.67
CA PRO A 88 5.01 -5.15 15.44
C PRO A 88 4.66 -3.67 15.19
N ALA A 89 3.43 -3.25 15.52
CA ALA A 89 3.01 -1.85 15.40
C ALA A 89 3.81 -0.93 16.34
N VAL A 90 4.04 -1.36 17.59
CA VAL A 90 4.81 -0.63 18.61
C VAL A 90 6.26 -0.46 18.18
N LEU A 91 6.89 -1.53 17.68
CA LEU A 91 8.28 -1.47 17.23
C LEU A 91 8.48 -0.47 16.08
N GLN A 92 7.54 -0.41 15.13
CA GLN A 92 7.57 0.58 14.05
C GLN A 92 7.31 1.99 14.56
N TYR A 93 6.31 2.17 15.43
CA TYR A 93 5.99 3.49 16.00
C TYR A 93 7.11 4.05 16.86
N ARG A 94 7.75 3.22 17.69
CA ARG A 94 8.92 3.59 18.50
C ARG A 94 10.07 4.06 17.62
N SER A 95 10.29 3.36 16.50
CA SER A 95 11.33 3.73 15.52
C SER A 95 11.02 5.05 14.82
N PHE A 96 9.76 5.31 14.47
CA PHE A 96 9.29 6.61 13.99
C PHE A 96 9.55 7.72 15.02
N LYS A 97 9.23 7.47 16.30
CA LYS A 97 9.35 8.41 17.43
C LYS A 97 10.78 8.79 17.85
N LEU A 98 11.81 8.21 17.24
CA LEU A 98 13.22 8.60 17.49
C LEU A 98 13.57 10.00 16.96
N GLY A 99 12.73 10.58 16.07
CA GLY A 99 12.92 11.92 15.51
C GLY A 99 12.54 13.05 16.46
N SER A 100 13.03 14.27 16.18
CA SER A 100 12.59 15.48 16.91
C SER A 100 11.11 15.81 16.62
N ALA A 101 10.40 16.48 17.53
CA ALA A 101 9.00 16.86 17.34
C ALA A 101 8.74 17.54 15.98
N LYS A 102 9.60 18.49 15.58
CA LYS A 102 9.53 19.18 14.28
C LYS A 102 9.68 18.22 13.10
N THR A 103 10.56 17.22 13.21
CA THR A 103 10.76 16.19 12.19
C THR A 103 9.52 15.30 12.08
N LEU A 104 8.95 14.85 13.21
CA LEU A 104 7.75 14.02 13.23
C LEU A 104 6.56 14.74 12.59
N SER A 105 6.35 16.02 12.91
CA SER A 105 5.31 16.84 12.27
C SER A 105 5.50 16.93 10.77
N SER A 106 6.74 17.15 10.30
CA SER A 106 7.05 17.20 8.87
C SER A 106 6.75 15.86 8.16
N ILE A 107 7.06 14.73 8.80
CA ILE A 107 6.76 13.39 8.27
C ILE A 107 5.24 13.17 8.17
N MET A 108 4.48 13.55 9.20
CA MET A 108 3.02 13.40 9.20
C MET A 108 2.36 14.26 8.11
N VAL A 109 2.77 15.52 7.97
CA VAL A 109 2.29 16.40 6.88
C VAL A 109 2.61 15.80 5.51
N THR A 110 3.80 15.22 5.34
CA THR A 110 4.20 14.54 4.10
C THR A 110 3.30 13.32 3.83
N ALA A 111 3.02 12.51 4.85
CA ALA A 111 2.15 11.35 4.74
C ALA A 111 0.72 11.75 4.35
N VAL A 112 0.12 12.74 5.02
CA VAL A 112 -1.21 13.27 4.68
C VAL A 112 -1.25 13.80 3.26
N SER A 113 -0.23 14.54 2.84
CA SER A 113 -0.14 15.11 1.49
C SER A 113 -0.08 14.02 0.42
N ASN A 114 0.66 12.94 0.67
CA ASN A 114 0.70 11.78 -0.23
C ASN A 114 -0.65 11.03 -0.26
N LEU A 115 -1.48 11.14 0.76
CA LEU A 115 -2.76 10.44 0.86
C LEU A 115 -3.98 11.35 0.63
N HIS A 116 -3.79 12.60 0.17
CA HIS A 116 -4.87 13.57 -0.01
C HIS A 116 -6.02 13.05 -0.89
N MET A 117 -5.69 12.23 -1.90
CA MET A 117 -6.68 11.60 -2.78
C MET A 117 -7.66 10.68 -2.02
N LEU A 118 -7.22 10.07 -0.90
CA LEU A 118 -8.07 9.21 -0.09
C LEU A 118 -9.15 10.00 0.66
N GLN A 119 -9.02 11.33 0.76
CA GLN A 119 -9.97 12.21 1.45
C GLN A 119 -11.21 12.55 0.61
N SER A 120 -11.22 12.21 -0.68
CA SER A 120 -12.41 12.38 -1.51
C SER A 120 -13.53 11.45 -1.02
N ALA A 121 -14.76 11.95 -0.89
CA ALA A 121 -15.90 11.15 -0.46
C ALA A 121 -16.13 9.92 -1.34
N ALA A 122 -15.98 10.07 -2.67
CA ALA A 122 -16.09 8.95 -3.61
C ALA A 122 -15.01 7.88 -3.37
N PHE A 123 -13.81 8.32 -2.98
CA PHE A 123 -12.74 7.41 -2.65
C PHE A 123 -13.01 6.69 -1.34
N ALA A 124 -13.34 7.46 -0.28
CA ALA A 124 -13.64 6.93 1.04
C ALA A 124 -14.74 5.88 1.00
N GLU A 125 -15.80 6.09 0.21
CA GLU A 125 -16.87 5.10 0.00
C GLU A 125 -16.34 3.80 -0.61
N MET A 126 -15.54 3.90 -1.67
CA MET A 126 -15.00 2.74 -2.39
C MET A 126 -14.04 1.89 -1.56
N ILE A 127 -13.27 2.48 -0.64
CA ILE A 127 -12.34 1.75 0.24
C ILE A 127 -12.90 1.42 1.62
N ALA A 128 -14.17 1.73 1.89
CA ALA A 128 -14.76 1.53 3.21
C ALA A 128 -14.92 0.05 3.59
N THR A 129 -15.31 -0.79 2.63
CA THR A 129 -15.61 -2.21 2.84
C THR A 129 -14.87 -3.09 1.84
N ASP A 130 -14.21 -4.14 2.33
CA ASP A 130 -13.61 -5.15 1.45
C ASP A 130 -14.66 -6.15 0.96
N GLU A 131 -15.01 -6.03 -0.31
CA GLU A 131 -15.87 -6.99 -1.04
C GLU A 131 -15.09 -7.79 -2.10
N MET A 132 -13.84 -7.39 -2.37
CA MET A 132 -13.04 -7.98 -3.42
C MET A 132 -12.55 -9.36 -3.03
N PHE A 133 -12.17 -9.58 -1.75
CA PHE A 133 -11.61 -10.84 -1.25
C PHE A 133 -10.57 -11.43 -2.22
N LEU A 134 -9.51 -10.66 -2.50
CA LEU A 134 -8.50 -10.99 -3.53
C LEU A 134 -7.95 -12.43 -3.48
N PRO A 135 -7.68 -13.04 -2.31
CA PRO A 135 -7.23 -14.43 -2.23
C PRO A 135 -8.17 -15.42 -2.94
N LYS A 136 -9.49 -15.14 -2.96
CA LYS A 136 -10.48 -16.03 -3.57
C LYS A 136 -10.29 -16.22 -5.07
N LEU A 137 -9.63 -15.29 -5.77
CA LEU A 137 -9.30 -15.44 -7.19
C LEU A 137 -8.47 -16.70 -7.47
N GLY A 138 -7.63 -17.11 -6.51
CA GLY A 138 -6.78 -18.29 -6.64
C GLY A 138 -7.47 -19.62 -6.29
N VAL A 139 -8.70 -19.61 -5.77
CA VAL A 139 -9.40 -20.81 -5.28
C VAL A 139 -10.77 -21.05 -5.91
N GLU A 140 -11.41 -20.02 -6.45
CA GLU A 140 -12.68 -20.12 -7.16
C GLU A 140 -12.73 -19.16 -8.36
N LYS A 141 -13.63 -19.45 -9.32
CA LYS A 141 -13.75 -18.64 -10.54
C LYS A 141 -14.35 -17.28 -10.22
N ARG A 142 -13.55 -16.22 -10.32
CA ARG A 142 -13.95 -14.82 -10.13
C ARG A 142 -13.27 -13.92 -11.15
N ALA A 143 -13.87 -12.77 -11.42
CA ALA A 143 -13.32 -11.75 -12.30
C ALA A 143 -13.40 -10.38 -11.61
N ILE A 144 -12.35 -9.57 -11.78
CA ILE A 144 -12.31 -8.18 -11.34
C ILE A 144 -12.09 -7.32 -12.58
N PHE A 145 -12.94 -6.33 -12.78
CA PHE A 145 -12.82 -5.36 -13.87
C PHE A 145 -12.34 -4.03 -13.30
N CYS A 146 -11.17 -3.58 -13.74
CA CYS A 146 -10.62 -2.29 -13.38
C CYS A 146 -10.93 -1.31 -14.51
N VAL A 147 -11.92 -0.43 -14.32
CA VAL A 147 -12.29 0.59 -15.30
C VAL A 147 -11.62 1.90 -14.90
N ILE A 148 -10.67 2.35 -15.71
CA ILE A 148 -9.90 3.57 -15.47
C ILE A 148 -10.26 4.59 -16.56
N PRO A 149 -10.50 5.87 -16.22
CA PRO A 149 -10.66 6.91 -17.22
C PRO A 149 -9.37 7.08 -18.05
N ASP A 150 -9.53 7.27 -19.36
CA ASP A 150 -8.43 7.41 -20.32
C ASP A 150 -7.76 8.79 -20.30
N ASN A 151 -8.49 9.80 -19.81
CA ASN A 151 -8.11 11.21 -19.83
C ASN A 151 -7.52 11.72 -18.51
N ASP A 152 -7.53 10.93 -17.43
CA ASP A 152 -7.13 11.35 -16.09
C ASP A 152 -6.28 10.27 -15.40
N ASP A 153 -5.01 10.60 -15.11
CA ASP A 153 -4.07 9.73 -14.43
C ASP A 153 -4.21 9.72 -12.90
N THR A 154 -5.11 10.57 -12.37
CA THR A 154 -5.33 10.79 -10.95
C THR A 154 -5.63 9.49 -10.19
N PHE A 155 -6.27 8.50 -10.82
CA PHE A 155 -6.66 7.24 -10.17
C PHE A 155 -5.73 6.05 -10.47
N ASN A 156 -4.68 6.24 -11.28
CA ASN A 156 -3.77 5.15 -11.67
C ASN A 156 -3.08 4.49 -10.47
N PHE A 157 -2.85 5.24 -9.38
CA PHE A 157 -2.26 4.72 -8.16
C PHE A 157 -3.10 3.62 -7.52
N MET A 158 -4.42 3.64 -7.69
CA MET A 158 -5.31 2.62 -7.12
C MET A 158 -5.07 1.27 -7.74
N VAL A 159 -4.91 1.25 -9.07
CA VAL A 159 -4.65 0.01 -9.79
C VAL A 159 -3.28 -0.54 -9.42
N SER A 160 -2.30 0.33 -9.17
CA SER A 160 -1.00 -0.09 -8.62
C SER A 160 -1.11 -0.70 -7.22
N ILE A 161 -1.89 -0.09 -6.31
CA ILE A 161 -2.17 -0.64 -4.98
C ILE A 161 -2.88 -1.99 -5.10
N LEU A 162 -3.90 -2.08 -5.95
CA LEU A 162 -4.65 -3.30 -6.21
C LEU A 162 -3.71 -4.42 -6.71
N TYR A 163 -2.87 -4.16 -7.70
CA TYR A 163 -1.90 -5.14 -8.19
C TYR A 163 -0.90 -5.54 -7.09
N THR A 164 -0.40 -4.59 -6.32
CA THR A 164 0.53 -4.88 -5.23
C THR A 164 -0.11 -5.81 -4.20
N GLN A 165 -1.36 -5.54 -3.81
CA GLN A 165 -2.09 -6.41 -2.87
C GLN A 165 -2.43 -7.75 -3.51
N LEU A 166 -2.87 -7.77 -4.77
CA LEU A 166 -3.24 -8.98 -5.48
C LEU A 166 -2.08 -9.96 -5.55
N PHE A 167 -0.90 -9.53 -6.02
CA PHE A 167 0.27 -10.42 -6.09
C PHE A 167 0.72 -10.87 -4.70
N ASP A 168 0.77 -9.98 -3.71
CA ASP A 168 1.21 -10.34 -2.35
C ASP A 168 0.26 -11.37 -1.71
N GLN A 169 -1.06 -11.17 -1.82
CA GLN A 169 -2.06 -12.06 -1.26
C GLN A 169 -2.07 -13.41 -1.97
N LEU A 170 -2.02 -13.44 -3.30
CA LEU A 170 -2.01 -14.68 -4.07
C LEU A 170 -0.72 -15.49 -3.87
N PHE A 171 0.43 -14.83 -3.79
CA PHE A 171 1.69 -15.53 -3.53
C PHE A 171 1.72 -16.11 -2.13
N ARG A 172 1.32 -15.31 -1.13
CA ARG A 172 1.18 -15.81 0.25
C ARG A 172 0.24 -16.99 0.30
N LEU A 173 -0.93 -16.90 -0.33
CA LEU A 173 -1.90 -17.98 -0.36
C LEU A 173 -1.32 -19.28 -0.94
N ALA A 174 -0.62 -19.19 -2.07
CA ALA A 174 0.04 -20.34 -2.70
C ALA A 174 1.12 -20.96 -1.81
N ASP A 175 1.93 -20.12 -1.15
CA ASP A 175 3.10 -20.55 -0.36
C ASP A 175 2.74 -21.00 1.06
N SER A 176 1.71 -20.40 1.68
CA SER A 176 1.32 -20.64 3.07
C SER A 176 0.24 -21.69 3.25
N THR A 177 -0.39 -22.15 2.16
CA THR A 177 -1.42 -23.19 2.22
C THR A 177 -0.78 -24.54 1.88
N PRO A 178 -0.58 -25.45 2.86
CA PRO A 178 0.16 -26.69 2.63
C PRO A 178 -0.42 -27.56 1.51
N GLU A 179 -1.75 -27.55 1.37
CA GLU A 179 -2.51 -28.30 0.37
C GLU A 179 -2.23 -27.82 -1.07
N PHE A 180 -1.76 -26.60 -1.24
CA PHE A 180 -1.52 -25.98 -2.54
C PHE A 180 -0.12 -26.30 -3.07
N HIS A 181 0.79 -26.81 -2.24
CA HIS A 181 2.15 -27.17 -2.66
C HIS A 181 2.87 -26.07 -3.46
N GLY A 182 2.64 -24.79 -3.11
CA GLY A 182 3.23 -23.64 -3.79
C GLY A 182 2.54 -23.21 -5.08
N THR A 183 1.38 -23.78 -5.43
CA THR A 183 0.65 -23.47 -6.67
C THR A 183 -0.85 -23.30 -6.44
N LEU A 184 -1.44 -22.23 -6.98
CA LEU A 184 -2.87 -21.97 -6.78
C LEU A 184 -3.74 -23.00 -7.52
N PRO A 185 -4.82 -23.50 -6.90
CA PRO A 185 -5.70 -24.48 -7.52
C PRO A 185 -6.48 -23.92 -8.72
N VAL A 186 -6.78 -22.62 -8.73
CA VAL A 186 -7.37 -21.93 -9.88
C VAL A 186 -6.33 -20.99 -10.52
N HIS A 187 -6.20 -21.07 -11.84
CA HIS A 187 -5.31 -20.21 -12.59
C HIS A 187 -5.80 -18.75 -12.56
N VAL A 188 -4.94 -17.84 -12.10
CA VAL A 188 -5.24 -16.40 -12.11
C VAL A 188 -4.54 -15.75 -13.30
N ARG A 189 -5.34 -15.19 -14.20
CA ARG A 189 -4.87 -14.47 -15.39
C ARG A 189 -5.14 -12.98 -15.24
N LEU A 190 -4.08 -12.17 -15.28
CA LEU A 190 -4.19 -10.72 -15.33
C LEU A 190 -4.13 -10.27 -16.79
N MET A 191 -5.19 -9.62 -17.27
CA MET A 191 -5.21 -8.97 -18.58
C MET A 191 -4.94 -7.49 -18.39
N MET A 192 -3.74 -7.05 -18.76
CA MET A 192 -3.25 -5.69 -18.48
C MET A 192 -3.29 -4.86 -19.75
N ASP A 193 -4.47 -4.30 -20.04
CA ASP A 193 -4.61 -3.27 -21.08
C ASP A 193 -3.97 -1.94 -20.64
N GLU A 194 -3.57 -1.14 -21.62
CA GLU A 194 -2.79 0.10 -21.41
C GLU A 194 -1.64 -0.05 -20.41
N PHE A 195 -0.94 -1.19 -20.41
CA PHE A 195 0.10 -1.50 -19.43
C PHE A 195 1.16 -0.40 -19.30
N ALA A 196 1.41 0.34 -20.38
CA ALA A 196 2.30 1.50 -20.40
C ALA A 196 1.90 2.60 -19.39
N ASN A 197 0.60 2.90 -19.29
CA ASN A 197 0.05 4.02 -18.53
C ASN A 197 -0.25 3.66 -17.07
N VAL A 198 -0.45 2.37 -16.76
CA VAL A 198 -0.79 1.92 -15.42
C VAL A 198 0.45 1.81 -14.53
N ALA A 199 0.45 2.41 -13.33
CA ALA A 199 1.54 2.22 -12.38
C ALA A 199 1.64 0.74 -11.97
N THR A 200 2.83 0.15 -12.12
CA THR A 200 3.07 -1.26 -11.80
C THR A 200 3.68 -1.40 -10.41
N PRO A 201 3.47 -2.54 -9.73
CA PRO A 201 4.16 -2.82 -8.47
C PRO A 201 5.68 -2.74 -8.63
N GLU A 202 6.37 -2.37 -7.57
CA GLU A 202 7.83 -2.38 -7.53
C GLU A 202 8.38 -3.78 -7.89
N ASN A 203 9.46 -3.84 -8.67
CA ASN A 203 10.07 -5.08 -9.13
C ASN A 203 9.11 -5.99 -9.93
N PHE A 204 8.20 -5.43 -10.73
CA PHE A 204 7.25 -6.19 -11.55
C PHE A 204 7.89 -7.30 -12.39
N VAL A 205 9.07 -7.07 -12.98
CA VAL A 205 9.81 -8.09 -13.75
C VAL A 205 10.15 -9.32 -12.89
N LYS A 206 10.55 -9.12 -11.63
CA LYS A 206 10.81 -10.22 -10.69
C LYS A 206 9.52 -10.92 -10.29
N ILE A 207 8.43 -10.18 -10.11
CA ILE A 207 7.10 -10.74 -9.84
C ILE A 207 6.69 -11.68 -10.99
N LEU A 208 6.82 -11.23 -12.24
CA LEU A 208 6.53 -12.06 -13.42
C LEU A 208 7.36 -13.35 -13.46
N ALA A 209 8.66 -13.26 -13.12
CA ALA A 209 9.55 -14.41 -13.13
C ALA A 209 9.12 -15.51 -12.15
N VAL A 210 8.52 -15.15 -11.00
CA VAL A 210 8.10 -16.10 -9.96
C VAL A 210 6.60 -16.41 -9.96
N ALA A 211 5.78 -15.61 -10.66
CA ALA A 211 4.32 -15.79 -10.74
C ALA A 211 3.94 -17.13 -11.40
N ARG A 212 4.71 -17.56 -12.40
CA ARG A 212 4.42 -18.78 -13.18
C ARG A 212 4.37 -20.03 -12.31
N SER A 213 5.29 -20.19 -11.34
CA SER A 213 5.31 -21.37 -10.48
C SER A 213 4.09 -21.46 -9.57
N ARG A 214 3.41 -20.33 -9.34
CA ARG A 214 2.22 -20.20 -8.49
C ARG A 214 0.91 -20.26 -9.26
N ASN A 215 0.96 -20.66 -10.54
CA ASN A 215 -0.20 -20.72 -11.45
C ASN A 215 -0.84 -19.34 -11.72
N ILE A 216 -0.01 -18.30 -11.85
CA ILE A 216 -0.43 -16.93 -12.17
C ILE A 216 0.22 -16.51 -13.50
N SER A 217 -0.57 -15.88 -14.38
CA SER A 217 -0.09 -15.34 -15.67
C SER A 217 -0.50 -13.87 -15.85
N CYS A 218 0.27 -13.14 -16.65
CA CYS A 218 -0.01 -11.76 -17.01
C CYS A 218 0.10 -11.61 -18.54
N ASP A 219 -0.96 -11.10 -19.16
CA ASP A 219 -0.95 -10.70 -20.55
C ASP A 219 -0.83 -9.19 -20.64
N ILE A 220 0.30 -8.74 -21.15
CA ILE A 220 0.63 -7.33 -21.30
C ILE A 220 0.20 -6.90 -22.70
N ILE A 221 -0.75 -5.96 -22.76
CA ILE A 221 -1.26 -5.40 -24.01
C ILE A 221 -0.68 -3.99 -24.16
N LEU A 222 -0.06 -3.74 -25.32
CA LEU A 222 0.63 -2.49 -25.64
C LEU A 222 0.24 -2.04 -27.04
N GLN A 223 0.19 -0.72 -27.23
CA GLN A 223 -0.04 -0.13 -28.55
C GLN A 223 1.22 -0.19 -29.41
N ASN A 224 2.40 -0.03 -28.78
CA ASN A 224 3.68 -0.15 -29.47
C ASN A 224 4.81 -0.55 -28.51
N ILE A 225 5.92 -1.04 -29.08
CA ILE A 225 7.11 -1.46 -28.32
C ILE A 225 7.83 -0.26 -27.67
N SER A 226 7.71 0.96 -28.20
CA SER A 226 8.38 2.12 -27.63
C SER A 226 7.88 2.45 -26.22
N GLN A 227 6.62 2.14 -25.91
CA GLN A 227 6.04 2.30 -24.59
C GLN A 227 6.75 1.47 -23.52
N ILE A 228 7.01 0.17 -23.77
CA ILE A 228 7.70 -0.68 -22.79
C ILE A 228 9.14 -0.24 -22.60
N LYS A 229 9.82 0.13 -23.70
CA LYS A 229 11.19 0.65 -23.66
C LYS A 229 11.27 1.94 -22.86
N SER A 230 10.26 2.81 -22.93
CA SER A 230 10.25 4.05 -22.16
C SER A 230 10.00 3.82 -20.68
N LYS A 231 9.22 2.79 -20.35
CA LYS A 231 8.82 2.47 -18.98
C LYS A 231 9.91 1.71 -18.20
N TYR A 232 10.66 0.86 -18.88
CA TYR A 232 11.74 0.04 -18.30
C TYR A 232 13.08 0.39 -18.97
N LYS A 233 13.44 1.67 -19.07
CA LYS A 233 14.69 2.08 -19.74
C LYS A 233 15.95 1.50 -19.08
N ASP A 234 15.88 1.20 -17.79
CA ASP A 234 17.01 0.83 -16.94
C ASP A 234 16.92 -0.62 -16.40
N ASP A 235 15.92 -1.40 -16.85
CA ASP A 235 15.66 -2.80 -16.49
C ASP A 235 15.66 -3.71 -17.73
#